data_AF-A0A959PZJ1-F1
#
_entry.id   AF-A0A959PZJ1-F1
#
_cell.length_a   1.000
_cell.length_b   1.000
_cell.length_c   1.000
_cell.angle_alpha   90.00
_cell.angle_beta   90.00
_cell.angle_gamma   90.00
#
_symmetry.space_group_name_H-M   'P 1'
#
loop_
_entity.id
_entity.type
_entity.pdbx_description
1 polymer ?
#
loop_
_entity_poly.entity_id
_entity_poly.type
_entity_poly.pdbx_seq_one_letter_code
_entity_poly.pdbx_strand_id
1 'polypeptide(L)'
;MRKLILSLILSLVFLMAASSLIAQCPMCRATAESNLQHGGTAGKGLNTGILYMLAMPYVLVGAIGLIWWKNRITAQNDYPPVGNDQLN
;
A
#
# COMPACT_ATOMS: atom_id res chain seq x y z
N MET A 1 1.58 28.94 -1.34
CA MET A 1 1.26 28.31 -0.03
C MET A 1 -0.23 28.02 0.15
N ARG A 2 -1.15 28.99 -0.03
CA ARG A 2 -2.61 28.75 0.09
C ARG A 2 -3.16 27.58 -0.75
N LYS A 3 -2.70 27.43 -2.00
CA LYS A 3 -3.14 26.33 -2.89
C LYS A 3 -2.63 24.95 -2.44
N LEU A 4 -1.46 24.93 -1.82
CA LEU A 4 -0.84 23.72 -1.25
C LEU A 4 -1.59 23.30 0.01
N ILE A 5 -1.94 24.26 0.87
CA ILE A 5 -2.77 24.04 2.07
C ILE A 5 -4.16 23.52 1.68
N LEU A 6 -4.81 24.13 0.68
CA LEU A 6 -6.10 23.67 0.15
C LEU A 6 -6.02 22.24 -0.41
N SER A 7 -4.98 21.92 -1.16
CA SER A 7 -4.76 20.58 -1.69
C SER A 7 -4.54 19.53 -0.58
N LEU A 8 -3.84 19.92 0.49
CA LEU A 8 -3.54 19.03 1.62
C LEU A 8 -4.78 18.79 2.49
N ILE A 9 -5.59 19.82 2.71
CA ILE A 9 -6.91 19.71 3.37
C ILE A 9 -7.85 18.83 2.54
N LEU A 10 -7.92 19.03 1.22
CA LEU A 10 -8.79 18.24 0.35
C LEU A 10 -8.38 16.76 0.34
N SER A 11 -7.08 16.48 0.29
CA SER A 11 -6.54 15.12 0.42
C SER A 11 -6.91 14.48 1.76
N LEU A 12 -6.75 15.21 2.87
CA LEU A 12 -7.09 14.73 4.20
C LEU A 12 -8.59 14.42 4.36
N VAL A 13 -9.46 15.28 3.82
CA VAL A 13 -10.92 15.06 3.78
C VAL A 13 -11.26 13.82 2.97
N PHE A 14 -10.60 13.59 1.83
CA PHE A 14 -10.80 12.40 1.00
C PHE A 14 -10.37 11.11 1.72
N LEU A 15 -9.25 11.14 2.45
CA LEU A 15 -8.80 10.03 3.28
C LEU A 15 -9.78 9.73 4.43
N MET A 16 -10.38 10.75 5.02
CA MET A 16 -11.41 10.58 6.07
C MET A 16 -12.75 10.10 5.50
N ALA A 17 -13.11 10.48 4.27
CA ALA A 17 -14.28 9.96 3.57
C ALA A 17 -14.12 8.48 3.17
N ALA A 18 -12.89 7.99 3.06
CA ALA A 18 -12.59 6.56 2.85
C ALA A 18 -12.81 5.68 4.11
N SER A 19 -13.27 6.26 5.24
CA SER A 19 -13.48 5.55 6.51
C SER A 19 -14.59 4.48 6.50
N SER A 20 -15.23 4.25 5.36
CA SER A 20 -16.08 3.07 5.17
C SER A 20 -15.24 1.94 4.59
N LEU A 21 -14.73 1.06 5.47
CA LEU A 21 -14.17 -0.27 5.14
C LEU A 21 -15.25 -1.23 4.57
N ILE A 22 -16.13 -0.69 3.73
CA ILE A 22 -17.28 -1.35 3.15
C ILE A 22 -17.01 -1.33 1.66
N ALA A 23 -16.68 -2.51 1.12
CA ALA A 23 -16.24 -2.77 -0.25
C ALA A 23 -16.63 -1.70 -1.28
N GLN A 24 -15.63 -1.08 -1.91
CA GLN A 24 -15.78 -0.04 -2.94
C GLN A 24 -16.40 -0.55 -4.27
N CYS A 25 -16.83 -1.81 -4.34
CA CYS A 25 -17.57 -2.36 -5.47
C CYS A 25 -19.00 -2.74 -5.01
N PRO A 26 -20.03 -1.94 -5.31
CA PRO A 26 -21.39 -2.19 -4.84
C PRO A 26 -21.96 -3.52 -5.35
N MET A 27 -21.49 -3.99 -6.51
CA MET A 27 -21.91 -5.26 -7.11
C MET A 27 -21.41 -6.49 -6.32
N CYS A 28 -20.14 -6.50 -5.90
CA CYS A 28 -19.56 -7.60 -5.13
C CYS A 28 -20.15 -7.66 -3.70
N ARG A 29 -20.44 -6.50 -3.11
CA ARG A 29 -21.08 -6.40 -1.81
C ARG A 29 -22.53 -6.88 -1.83
N ALA A 30 -23.34 -6.40 -2.77
CA ALA A 30 -24.76 -6.76 -2.85
C ALA A 30 -24.96 -8.28 -3.03
N THR A 31 -24.11 -8.92 -3.85
CA THR A 31 -24.15 -10.36 -4.08
C THR A 31 -23.77 -11.16 -2.83
N ALA A 32 -22.74 -10.70 -2.10
CA ALA A 32 -22.30 -11.32 -0.85
C ALA A 32 -23.33 -11.15 0.28
N GLU A 33 -23.93 -9.96 0.42
CA GLU A 33 -24.98 -9.72 1.41
C GLU A 33 -26.26 -10.52 1.11
N SER A 34 -26.65 -10.62 -0.17
CA SER A 34 -27.78 -11.45 -0.59
C SER A 34 -27.55 -12.94 -0.28
N ASN A 35 -26.33 -13.44 -0.50
CA ASN A 35 -25.98 -14.82 -0.13
C ASN A 35 -26.09 -15.05 1.38
N LEU A 36 -25.56 -14.12 2.20
CA LEU A 36 -25.63 -14.21 3.66
C LEU A 36 -27.07 -14.18 4.19
N GLN A 37 -27.94 -13.34 3.60
CA GLN A 37 -29.35 -13.22 4.01
C GLN A 37 -30.18 -14.49 3.72
N HIS A 38 -29.81 -15.24 2.68
CA HIS A 38 -30.48 -16.51 2.32
C HIS A 38 -29.80 -17.75 2.94
N GLY A 39 -28.99 -17.56 4.00
CA GLY A 39 -28.34 -18.66 4.73
C GLY A 39 -27.04 -19.17 4.12
N GLY A 40 -26.56 -18.55 3.04
CA GLY A 40 -25.26 -18.84 2.43
C GLY A 40 -24.09 -18.29 3.26
N THR A 41 -22.90 -18.82 3.02
CA THR A 41 -21.66 -18.36 3.67
C THR A 41 -20.77 -17.52 2.76
N ALA A 42 -21.12 -17.44 1.47
CA ALA A 42 -20.42 -16.64 0.48
C ALA A 42 -20.57 -15.15 0.82
N GLY A 43 -19.50 -14.55 1.32
CA GLY A 43 -19.49 -13.17 1.85
C GLY A 43 -18.90 -13.05 3.25
N LYS A 44 -18.82 -14.15 4.01
CA LYS A 44 -18.09 -14.17 5.29
C LYS A 44 -16.61 -13.88 5.02
N GLY A 45 -16.09 -12.81 5.64
CA GLY A 45 -14.67 -12.43 5.52
C GLY A 45 -14.30 -11.59 4.30
N LEU A 46 -15.26 -11.10 3.51
CA LEU A 46 -14.97 -10.24 2.35
C LEU A 46 -14.18 -8.98 2.71
N ASN A 47 -14.50 -8.34 3.84
CA ASN A 47 -13.77 -7.17 4.33
C ASN A 47 -12.29 -7.50 4.63
N THR A 48 -12.05 -8.65 5.25
CA THR A 48 -10.69 -9.16 5.52
C THR A 48 -9.93 -9.40 4.22
N GLY A 49 -10.59 -9.96 3.20
CA GLY A 49 -9.98 -10.18 1.88
C GLY A 49 -9.55 -8.88 1.19
N ILE A 50 -10.38 -7.83 1.25
CA ILE A 50 -10.07 -6.52 0.66
C ILE A 50 -8.88 -5.86 1.38
N LEU A 51 -8.90 -5.88 2.71
CA LEU A 51 -7.78 -5.38 3.52
C LEU A 51 -6.48 -6.11 3.18
N TYR A 52 -6.53 -7.44 3.01
CA TYR A 52 -5.36 -8.24 2.67
C TYR A 52 -4.81 -7.88 1.28
N MET A 53 -5.68 -7.77 0.28
CA MET A 53 -5.30 -7.39 -1.09
C MET A 53 -4.74 -5.97 -1.18
N LEU A 54 -5.24 -5.03 -0.37
CA LEU A 54 -4.69 -3.68 -0.29
C LEU A 54 -3.36 -3.64 0.46
N ALA A 55 -3.20 -4.40 1.54
CA ALA A 55 -1.97 -4.41 2.33
C ALA A 55 -0.79 -5.07 1.59
N MET A 56 -1.07 -6.11 0.81
CA MET A 56 -0.07 -6.93 0.12
C MET A 56 0.92 -6.12 -0.76
N PRO A 57 0.48 -5.22 -1.67
CA PRO A 57 1.41 -4.43 -2.49
C PRO A 57 2.31 -3.50 -1.66
N TYR A 58 1.82 -2.91 -0.58
CA TYR A 58 2.64 -2.04 0.28
C TYR A 58 3.71 -2.83 1.02
N VAL A 59 3.36 -4.01 1.54
CA VAL A 59 4.31 -4.91 2.20
C VAL A 59 5.38 -5.39 1.21
N LEU A 60 4.98 -5.76 -0.01
CA LEU A 60 5.89 -6.17 -1.08
C LEU A 60 6.91 -5.07 -1.43
N VAL A 61 6.42 -3.86 -1.69
CA VAL A 61 7.27 -2.71 -2.03
C VAL A 61 8.20 -2.36 -0.88
N GLY A 62 7.71 -2.37 0.36
CA GLY A 62 8.51 -2.15 1.56
C GLY A 62 9.62 -3.19 1.71
N ALA A 63 9.31 -4.47 1.53
CA ALA A 63 10.28 -5.56 1.61
C ALA A 63 11.37 -5.44 0.53
N ILE A 64 10.98 -5.19 -0.72
CA ILE A 64 11.93 -4.99 -1.83
C ILE A 64 12.83 -3.77 -1.56
N GLY A 65 12.25 -2.66 -1.11
CA GLY A 65 13.00 -1.45 -0.76
C GLY A 65 14.02 -1.69 0.36
N LEU A 66 13.64 -2.42 1.41
CA LEU A 66 14.54 -2.77 2.51
C LEU A 66 15.69 -3.68 2.05
N ILE A 67 15.41 -4.69 1.23
CA ILE A 67 16.46 -5.58 0.68
C ILE A 67 17.41 -4.78 -0.20
N TRP A 68 16.88 -3.92 -1.08
CA TRP A 68 17.69 -3.09 -1.96
C TRP A 68 18.58 -2.13 -1.17
N TRP A 69 18.05 -1.45 -0.15
CA TRP A 69 18.83 -0.58 0.72
C TRP A 69 19.97 -1.35 1.38
N LYS A 70 19.68 -2.49 2.02
CA LYS A 70 20.70 -3.31 2.70
C LYS A 70 21.81 -3.73 1.74
N ASN A 71 21.46 -4.19 0.54
CA ASN A 71 22.45 -4.57 -0.47
C ASN A 71 23.32 -3.39 -0.93
N ARG A 72 22.77 -2.18 -1.05
CA ARG A 72 23.53 -0.98 -1.43
C ARG A 72 24.50 -0.53 -0.33
N ILE A 73 24.12 -0.63 0.95
CA ILE A 73 25.05 -0.36 2.06
C ILE A 73 26.20 -1.38 2.05
N THR A 74 25.90 -2.67 1.92
CA THR A 74 26.94 -3.70 1.92
C THR A 74 27.89 -3.52 0.73
N ALA A 75 27.38 -3.21 -0.46
CA ALA A 75 28.21 -2.94 -1.63
C ALA A 75 29.08 -1.67 -1.49
N GLN A 76 28.62 -0.64 -0.77
CA GLN A 76 29.43 0.56 -0.49
C GLN A 76 30.51 0.30 0.56
N ASN A 77 30.26 -0.57 1.54
CA ASN A 77 31.26 -0.98 2.54
C ASN A 77 32.33 -1.93 1.98
N ASP A 78 32.02 -2.65 0.90
CA ASP A 78 32.94 -3.59 0.23
C ASP A 78 33.74 -2.94 -0.91
N TYR A 79 33.35 -1.74 -1.35
CA TYR A 79 34.09 -1.01 -2.38
C TYR A 79 35.34 -0.36 -1.79
N PRO A 80 36.56 -0.74 -2.20
CA PRO A 80 37.77 -0.04 -1.79
C PRO A 80 37.68 1.42 -2.31
N PRO A 81 38.14 2.42 -1.53
CA PRO A 81 38.13 3.80 -1.98
C PRO A 81 38.92 3.92 -3.29
N VAL A 82 38.34 4.55 -4.32
CA VAL A 82 39.05 4.83 -5.58
C VAL A 82 40.21 5.78 -5.27
N GLY A 83 41.42 5.28 -5.50
CA GLY A 83 42.64 6.08 -5.46
C GLY A 83 42.63 7.15 -6.55
N ASN A 84 43.22 8.30 -6.23
CA ASN A 84 43.34 9.46 -7.12
C ASN A 84 44.18 9.20 -8.39
N ASP A 85 44.80 8.04 -8.47
CA ASP A 85 45.59 7.46 -9.54
C ASP A 85 44.78 6.97 -10.76
N GLN A 86 43.44 7.04 -10.70
CA GLN A 86 42.54 6.77 -11.85
C GLN A 86 41.97 8.05 -12.50
N LEU A 87 42.38 9.23 -12.03
CA LEU A 87 41.89 10.54 -12.51
C LEU A 87 42.87 11.26 -13.44
N ASN A 88 43.88 10.57 -13.99
CA ASN A 88 44.87 11.13 -14.92
C ASN A 88 45.06 10.23 -16.15
#